data_AF-A0A925QK45-F1
#
_entry.id   AF-A0A925QK45-F1
#
_cell.length_a   1.000
_cell.length_b   1.000
_cell.length_c   1.000
_cell.angle_alpha   90.00
_cell.angle_beta   90.00
_cell.angle_gamma   90.00
#
_symmetry.space_group_name_H-M   'P 1'
#
loop_
_entity.id
_entity.type
_entity.pdbx_description
1 polymer ?
#
loop_
_entity_poly.entity_id
_entity_poly.type
_entity_poly.pdbx_seq_one_letter_code
_entity_poly.pdbx_strand_id
1 'polypeptide(L)'
;MDIQIVLVLLLVGLVAGMLSGMVGVGGGIILVPCLVYFLGFSQKMAQGTSLGLLLLPVGILGVLQFYKSGYIDVRVVLIIALAFIAGSYFGSRWALSLPQDTIKKIFAVMMLIISIKMLFIDKKHPEVMPQKVSTTGNDPASIKTPG
;
A
#
# COMPACT_ATOMS: atom_id res chain seq x y z
N MET A 1 -23.22 -11.98 -15.60
CA MET A 1 -21.79 -12.19 -15.34
C MET A 1 -21.56 -13.68 -15.38
N ASP A 2 -20.71 -14.16 -16.28
CA ASP A 2 -20.43 -15.59 -16.41
C ASP A 2 -19.65 -16.12 -15.19
N ILE A 3 -19.94 -17.36 -14.79
CA ILE A 3 -19.34 -18.02 -13.62
C ILE A 3 -17.80 -18.04 -13.69
N GLN A 4 -17.25 -18.14 -14.90
CA GLN A 4 -15.81 -18.12 -15.17
C GLN A 4 -15.17 -16.79 -14.76
N ILE A 5 -15.85 -15.67 -15.03
CA ILE A 5 -15.36 -14.32 -14.71
C ILE A 5 -15.26 -14.14 -13.19
N VAL A 6 -16.25 -14.66 -12.45
CA VAL A 6 -16.28 -14.61 -10.98
C VAL A 6 -15.11 -15.40 -10.38
N LEU A 7 -14.83 -16.59 -10.93
CA LEU A 7 -13.71 -17.44 -10.51
C LEU A 7 -12.35 -16.76 -10.73
N VAL A 8 -12.16 -16.11 -11.88
CA VAL A 8 -10.94 -15.35 -12.18
C VAL A 8 -10.77 -14.17 -11.22
N LEU A 9 -11.85 -13.41 -10.95
CA LEU A 9 -11.81 -12.27 -10.03
C LEU A 9 -11.44 -12.69 -8.59
N LEU A 10 -11.98 -13.81 -8.11
CA LEU A 10 -11.64 -14.35 -6.80
C LEU A 10 -10.16 -14.72 -6.69
N LEU A 11 -9.64 -15.43 -7.68
CA LEU A 11 -8.25 -15.90 -7.69
C LEU A 11 -7.28 -14.70 -7.77
N VAL A 12 -7.55 -13.75 -8.66
CA VAL A 12 -6.79 -12.51 -8.81
C VAL A 12 -6.83 -11.67 -7.52
N GLY A 13 -8.01 -11.52 -6.91
CA GLY A 13 -8.16 -10.79 -5.65
C GLY A 13 -7.39 -11.42 -4.49
N LEU A 14 -7.38 -12.76 -4.41
CA LEU A 14 -6.68 -13.50 -3.36
C LEU A 14 -5.16 -13.37 -3.50
N VAL A 15 -4.63 -13.61 -4.71
CA VAL A 15 -3.19 -13.47 -4.99
C VAL A 15 -2.73 -12.02 -4.80
N ALA A 16 -3.47 -11.05 -5.34
CA ALA A 16 -3.13 -9.63 -5.20
C ALA A 16 -3.20 -9.17 -3.74
N GLY A 17 -4.18 -9.63 -2.96
CA GLY A 17 -4.30 -9.34 -1.54
C GLY A 17 -3.14 -9.89 -0.72
N MET A 18 -2.74 -11.15 -0.95
CA MET A 18 -1.58 -11.77 -0.29
C MET A 18 -0.29 -11.00 -0.60
N LEU A 19 -0.03 -10.71 -1.87
CA LEU A 19 1.17 -9.99 -2.29
C LEU A 19 1.17 -8.54 -1.78
N SER A 20 0.00 -7.89 -1.75
CA SER A 20 -0.19 -6.57 -1.15
C SER A 20 0.22 -6.55 0.33
N GLY A 21 -0.21 -7.56 1.09
CA GLY A 21 0.11 -7.68 2.52
C GLY A 21 1.58 -8.02 2.77
N MET A 22 2.19 -8.85 1.92
CA MET A 22 3.60 -9.27 2.06
C MET A 22 4.60 -8.17 1.68
N VAL A 23 4.35 -7.44 0.59
CA VAL A 23 5.31 -6.48 0.02
C VAL A 23 4.98 -5.03 0.43
N GLY A 24 3.76 -4.77 0.93
CA GLY A 24 3.33 -3.43 1.38
C GLY A 24 3.08 -2.42 0.26
N VAL A 25 3.27 -2.79 -1.00
CA VAL A 25 3.18 -1.89 -2.17
C VAL A 25 1.73 -1.63 -2.62
N GLY A 26 0.75 -2.32 -2.04
CA GLY A 26 -0.62 -2.30 -2.56
C GLY A 26 -0.68 -3.15 -3.83
N GLY A 27 -1.41 -4.27 -3.84
CA GLY A 27 -1.41 -5.27 -4.93
C GLY A 27 -1.82 -4.78 -6.32
N GLY A 28 -2.00 -3.47 -6.53
CA GLY A 28 -2.48 -2.82 -7.75
C GLY A 28 -1.51 -2.94 -8.91
N ILE A 29 -0.21 -3.10 -8.64
CA ILE A 29 0.81 -3.37 -9.67
C ILE A 29 0.46 -4.64 -10.46
N ILE A 30 -0.12 -5.64 -9.79
CA ILE A 30 -0.52 -6.91 -10.39
C ILE A 30 -1.99 -6.86 -10.80
N LEU A 31 -2.85 -6.30 -9.94
CA LEU A 31 -4.30 -6.26 -10.17
C LEU A 31 -4.67 -5.46 -11.43
N VAL A 32 -4.02 -4.31 -11.67
CA VAL A 32 -4.36 -3.44 -12.81
C VAL A 32 -4.06 -4.13 -14.15
N PRO A 33 -2.86 -4.69 -14.41
CA PRO A 33 -2.62 -5.50 -15.61
C PRO A 33 -3.60 -6.68 -15.73
N CYS A 34 -3.91 -7.37 -14.64
CA CYS A 34 -4.86 -8.47 -14.68
C CYS A 34 -6.25 -8.04 -15.16
N LEU A 35 -6.79 -6.96 -14.60
CA LEU A 35 -8.10 -6.41 -15.00
C LEU A 35 -8.10 -5.93 -16.45
N VAL A 36 -7.02 -5.30 -16.92
CA VAL A 36 -6.93 -4.79 -18.30
C VAL A 36 -6.79 -5.94 -19.30
N TYR A 37 -5.86 -6.87 -19.07
CA TYR A 37 -5.51 -7.88 -20.07
C TYR A 37 -6.39 -9.13 -20.02
N PHE A 38 -6.88 -9.54 -18.84
CA PHE A 38 -7.70 -10.74 -18.71
C PHE A 38 -9.20 -10.43 -18.69
N LEU A 39 -9.61 -9.25 -18.19
CA LEU A 39 -11.02 -8.86 -18.12
C LEU A 39 -11.41 -7.75 -19.12
N GLY A 40 -10.47 -7.23 -19.89
CA GLY A 40 -10.75 -6.23 -20.93
C GLY A 40 -11.15 -4.87 -20.37
N PHE A 41 -10.83 -4.56 -19.11
CA PHE A 41 -11.19 -3.28 -18.52
C PHE A 41 -10.36 -2.17 -19.13
N SER A 42 -10.97 -0.99 -19.30
CA SER A 42 -10.21 0.21 -19.65
C SER A 42 -9.19 0.55 -18.56
N GLN A 43 -8.07 1.18 -18.92
CA GLN A 43 -6.99 1.50 -17.96
C GLN A 43 -7.50 2.29 -16.75
N LYS A 44 -8.37 3.27 -16.98
CA LYS A 44 -8.96 4.10 -15.91
C LYS A 44 -9.90 3.29 -15.02
N MET A 45 -10.72 2.42 -15.61
CA MET A 45 -11.63 1.55 -14.85
C MET A 45 -10.85 0.54 -14.01
N ALA A 46 -9.86 -0.14 -14.59
CA ALA A 46 -9.00 -1.07 -13.87
C ALA A 46 -8.28 -0.40 -12.69
N GLN A 47 -7.73 0.80 -12.90
CA GLN A 47 -7.11 1.59 -11.83
C GLN A 47 -8.11 1.93 -10.73
N GLY A 48 -9.29 2.46 -11.06
CA GLY A 48 -10.34 2.79 -10.09
C GLY A 48 -10.84 1.58 -9.30
N THR A 49 -11.12 0.47 -9.99
CA THR A 49 -11.54 -0.79 -9.36
C THR A 49 -10.46 -1.34 -8.43
N SER A 50 -9.19 -1.29 -8.84
CA SER A 50 -8.07 -1.72 -8.00
C SER A 50 -7.95 -0.86 -6.74
N LEU A 51 -8.13 0.45 -6.86
CA LEU A 51 -8.02 1.38 -5.75
C LEU A 51 -9.15 1.14 -4.74
N GLY A 52 -10.39 0.97 -5.21
CA GLY A 52 -11.53 0.65 -4.35
C GLY A 52 -11.32 -0.66 -3.58
N LEU A 53 -10.85 -1.72 -4.25
CA LEU A 53 -10.59 -3.00 -3.62
C LEU A 53 -9.40 -2.97 -2.65
N LEU A 54 -8.30 -2.31 -3.02
CA LEU A 54 -7.07 -2.37 -2.23
C LEU A 54 -7.08 -1.39 -1.07
N LEU A 55 -7.71 -0.22 -1.20
CA LEU A 55 -7.70 0.80 -0.16
C LEU A 55 -8.72 0.50 0.94
N LEU A 56 -9.93 0.05 0.57
CA LEU A 56 -11.02 -0.19 1.52
C LEU A 56 -10.83 -1.53 2.27
N PRO A 57 -11.14 -2.70 1.69
CA PRO A 57 -11.09 -3.94 2.48
C PRO A 57 -9.66 -4.37 2.79
N VAL A 58 -8.74 -4.39 1.82
CA VAL A 58 -7.38 -4.91 2.03
C VAL A 58 -6.54 -3.95 2.88
N GLY A 59 -6.57 -2.67 2.55
CA GLY A 59 -5.80 -1.63 3.23
C GLY A 59 -6.19 -1.49 4.70
N ILE A 60 -7.48 -1.44 5.02
CA ILE A 60 -7.95 -1.35 6.41
C ILE A 60 -7.50 -2.57 7.22
N LEU A 61 -7.67 -3.78 6.69
CA LEU A 61 -7.23 -5.00 7.37
C LEU A 61 -5.71 -5.04 7.57
N GLY A 62 -4.93 -4.61 6.57
CA GLY A 62 -3.47 -4.49 6.68
C GLY A 62 -3.06 -3.48 7.75
N VAL A 63 -3.61 -2.26 7.71
CA VAL A 63 -3.33 -1.21 8.70
C VAL A 63 -3.67 -1.70 10.11
N LEU A 64 -4.81 -2.35 10.32
CA LEU A 64 -5.17 -2.91 11.62
C LEU A 64 -4.14 -3.94 12.11
N GLN A 65 -3.65 -4.82 11.23
CA GLN A 65 -2.67 -5.83 11.59
C GLN A 65 -1.32 -5.20 11.97
N PHE A 66 -0.82 -4.25 11.16
CA PHE A 66 0.45 -3.57 11.42
C PHE A 66 0.38 -2.61 12.61
N TYR A 67 -0.78 -1.98 12.83
CA TYR A 67 -1.04 -1.15 14.00
C TYR A 67 -0.99 -1.98 15.28
N LYS A 68 -1.68 -3.12 15.31
CA LYS A 68 -1.62 -4.08 16.43
C LYS A 68 -0.21 -4.61 16.70
N SER A 69 0.60 -4.69 15.65
CA SER A 69 1.99 -5.16 15.73
C SER A 69 2.99 -4.07 16.13
N GLY A 70 2.54 -2.82 16.32
CA GLY A 70 3.39 -1.70 16.77
C GLY A 70 4.30 -1.09 15.68
N TYR A 71 4.09 -1.43 14.41
CA TYR A 71 4.92 -0.96 13.28
C TYR A 71 4.37 0.31 12.60
N ILE A 72 3.37 0.96 13.19
CA ILE A 72 2.75 2.17 12.63
C ILE A 72 3.00 3.36 13.56
N ASP A 73 3.78 4.33 13.08
CA ASP A 73 3.83 5.66 13.68
C ASP A 73 2.66 6.51 13.15
N VAL A 74 1.66 6.71 13.98
CA VAL A 74 0.43 7.44 13.64
C VAL A 74 0.73 8.90 13.27
N ARG A 75 1.73 9.53 13.88
CA ARG A 75 2.07 10.94 13.60
C ARG A 75 2.65 11.08 12.20
N VAL A 76 3.54 10.17 11.80
CA VAL A 76 4.10 10.13 10.44
C VAL A 76 3.01 9.84 9.41
N VAL A 77 2.15 8.86 9.67
CA VAL A 77 1.03 8.52 8.78
C VAL A 77 0.12 9.73 8.56
N LEU A 78 -0.20 10.48 9.61
CA LEU A 78 -1.13 11.61 9.53
C LEU A 78 -0.57 12.77 8.70
N ILE A 79 0.72 13.09 8.86
CA ILE A 79 1.41 14.10 8.06
C ILE A 79 1.44 13.70 6.58
N ILE A 80 1.82 12.45 6.29
CA ILE A 80 1.87 11.94 4.92
C ILE A 80 0.46 11.89 4.32
N ALA A 81 -0.55 11.47 5.08
CA ALA A 81 -1.93 11.38 4.63
C ALA A 81 -2.48 12.76 4.20
N LEU A 82 -2.18 13.82 4.96
CA LEU A 82 -2.60 15.18 4.59
C LEU A 82 -1.97 15.64 3.27
N ALA A 83 -0.66 15.43 3.10
CA ALA A 83 0.02 15.74 1.84
C ALA A 83 -0.52 14.87 0.68
N PHE A 84 -0.83 13.61 0.96
CA PHE A 84 -1.35 12.66 -0.01
C PHE A 84 -2.77 13.02 -0.48
N ILE A 85 -3.65 13.50 0.41
CA ILE A 85 -4.99 13.98 0.03
C ILE A 85 -4.89 15.11 -0.99
N ALA A 86 -4.04 16.10 -0.74
CA ALA A 86 -3.83 17.20 -1.69
C ALA A 86 -3.26 16.67 -3.01
N GLY A 87 -2.17 15.89 -2.96
CA GLY A 87 -1.52 15.35 -4.16
C GLY A 87 -2.43 14.45 -5.00
N SER A 88 -3.21 13.59 -4.36
CA SER A 88 -4.13 12.66 -5.03
C SER A 88 -5.32 13.38 -5.65
N TYR A 89 -5.84 14.44 -5.03
CA TYR A 89 -6.92 15.25 -5.61
C TYR A 89 -6.49 15.90 -6.93
N PHE A 90 -5.33 16.57 -6.94
CA PHE A 90 -4.82 17.19 -8.18
C PHE A 90 -4.35 16.15 -9.20
N GLY A 91 -3.63 15.12 -8.75
CA GLY A 91 -3.10 14.06 -9.61
C GLY A 91 -4.19 13.23 -10.29
N SER A 92 -5.27 12.88 -9.57
CA SER A 92 -6.40 12.14 -10.15
C SER A 92 -7.15 12.97 -11.18
N ARG A 93 -7.39 14.26 -10.90
CA ARG A 93 -8.03 15.17 -11.86
C ARG A 93 -7.22 15.26 -13.15
N TRP A 94 -5.89 15.39 -13.03
CA TRP A 94 -5.00 15.44 -14.18
C TRP A 94 -4.96 14.13 -14.95
N ALA A 95 -4.90 12.99 -14.24
CA ALA A 95 -4.91 11.67 -14.86
C ALA A 95 -6.22 11.39 -15.61
N LEU A 96 -7.36 11.84 -15.08
CA LEU A 96 -8.66 11.70 -15.73
C LEU A 96 -8.78 12.53 -17.02
N SER A 97 -8.07 13.65 -17.11
CA SER A 97 -8.03 14.49 -18.32
C SER A 97 -7.14 13.92 -19.44
N LEU A 98 -6.27 12.96 -19.17
CA LEU A 98 -5.35 12.39 -20.17
C LEU A 98 -5.99 11.24 -20.96
N PRO A 99 -5.55 11.01 -22.22
CA PRO A 99 -5.90 9.82 -23.00
C PRO A 99 -5.45 8.52 -22.31
N GLN A 100 -6.18 7.42 -22.55
CA GLN A 100 -5.86 6.12 -21.91
C GLN A 100 -4.47 5.62 -22.27
N ASP A 101 -4.04 5.78 -23.53
CA ASP A 101 -2.72 5.35 -23.98
C ASP A 101 -1.59 6.08 -23.26
N THR A 102 -1.77 7.36 -22.96
CA THR A 102 -0.80 8.16 -22.21
C THR A 102 -0.67 7.66 -20.77
N ILE A 103 -1.80 7.43 -20.09
CA ILE A 103 -1.79 6.88 -18.71
C ILE A 103 -1.14 5.50 -18.68
N LYS A 104 -1.43 4.65 -19.67
CA LYS A 104 -0.81 3.34 -19.80
C LYS A 104 0.72 3.44 -19.96
N LYS A 105 1.20 4.33 -20.83
CA LYS A 105 2.65 4.58 -21.02
C LYS A 105 3.32 5.12 -19.77
N ILE A 106 2.71 6.09 -19.08
CA ILE A 106 3.24 6.64 -17.83
C ILE A 106 3.40 5.53 -16.77
N PHE A 107 2.36 4.70 -16.61
CA PHE A 107 2.40 3.58 -15.67
C PHE A 107 3.51 2.57 -16.03
N ALA A 108 3.65 2.22 -17.31
CA ALA A 108 4.68 1.29 -17.78
C ALA A 108 6.10 1.81 -17.52
N VAL A 109 6.36 3.10 -17.82
CA VAL A 109 7.67 3.72 -17.56
C VAL A 109 7.97 3.76 -16.07
N MET A 110 6.98 4.09 -15.23
CA MET A 110 7.15 4.11 -13.77
C MET A 110 7.52 2.71 -13.23
N MET A 111 6.85 1.65 -13.72
CA MET A 111 7.18 0.27 -13.36
C MET A 111 8.59 -0.12 -13.77
N LEU A 112 9.02 0.27 -14.96
CA LEU A 112 10.36 -0.02 -15.46
C LEU A 112 11.44 0.65 -14.58
N ILE A 113 11.23 1.91 -14.20
CA ILE A 113 12.13 2.64 -13.29
C ILE A 113 12.22 1.93 -11.93
N ILE A 114 11.08 1.59 -11.33
CA ILE A 114 11.04 0.89 -10.02
C ILE A 114 11.78 -0.44 -10.12
N SER A 115 11.52 -1.22 -11.16
CA SER A 115 12.16 -2.52 -11.40
C SER A 115 13.68 -2.39 -11.53
N ILE A 116 14.16 -1.43 -12.31
CA ILE A 116 15.61 -1.20 -12.49
C ILE A 116 16.23 -0.76 -11.16
N LYS A 117 15.59 0.14 -10.43
CA LYS A 117 16.11 0.65 -9.17
C LYS A 117 16.23 -0.46 -8.12
N MET A 118 15.22 -1.32 -7.98
CA MET A 118 15.30 -2.47 -7.07
C MET A 118 16.40 -3.47 -7.47
N LEU A 119 16.61 -3.68 -8.77
CA LEU A 119 17.57 -4.68 -9.25
C LEU A 119 19.04 -4.21 -9.15
N PHE A 120 19.29 -2.91 -9.28
CA PHE A 120 20.65 -2.37 -9.43
C PHE A 120 21.08 -1.33 -8.38
N ILE A 121 20.17 -0.76 -7.59
CA ILE A 121 20.45 0.45 -6.77
C ILE A 121 20.26 0.21 -5.26
N ASP A 122 19.75 -0.94 -4.82
CA ASP A 122 19.59 -1.21 -3.38
C ASP A 122 20.94 -1.36 -2.66
N LYS A 123 21.39 -0.26 -2.06
CA LYS A 123 22.41 -0.27 -1.01
C LYS A 123 21.72 -0.66 0.30
N LYS A 124 22.15 -1.77 0.91
CA LYS A 124 21.69 -2.22 2.24
C LYS A 124 21.71 -1.05 3.23
N HIS A 125 20.54 -0.56 3.63
CA HIS A 125 20.42 0.30 4.80
C HIS A 125 20.40 -0.58 6.06
N PRO A 126 21.16 -0.24 7.12
CA PRO A 126 21.07 -0.93 8.39
C PRO A 126 19.65 -0.79 8.95
N GLU A 127 19.08 -1.93 9.31
CA GLU A 127 17.69 -2.11 9.76
C GLU A 127 17.48 -1.35 11.08
N VAL A 128 16.61 -0.34 11.09
CA VAL A 128 16.25 0.40 12.30
C VAL A 128 15.22 -0.42 13.06
N MET A 129 15.65 -1.18 14.06
CA MET A 129 14.74 -1.92 14.93
C MET A 129 13.86 -0.95 15.73
N PRO A 130 12.53 -1.17 15.82
CA PRO A 130 11.67 -0.36 16.67
C PRO A 130 12.12 -0.49 18.13
N GLN A 131 12.43 0.64 18.75
CA GLN A 131 12.71 0.72 20.17
C GLN A 131 11.48 0.20 20.94
N LYS A 132 11.65 -0.88 21.72
CA LYS A 132 10.70 -1.22 22.79
C LYS A 132 10.49 0.05 23.61
N VAL A 133 9.27 0.56 23.64
CA VAL A 133 8.85 1.58 24.59
C VAL A 133 9.17 1.02 25.97
N SER A 134 10.20 1.58 26.60
CA SER A 134 10.61 1.25 27.96
C SER A 134 9.51 1.69 28.92
N THR A 135 8.58 0.79 29.22
CA THR A 135 7.78 0.88 30.43
C THR A 135 8.68 0.50 31.62
N THR A 136 9.58 1.41 32.00
CA THR A 136 10.28 1.36 33.27
C THR A 136 10.37 2.78 33.80
N GLY A 137 9.46 3.12 34.71
CA GLY A 137 9.47 4.42 35.36
C GLY A 137 8.23 4.69 36.22
N ASN A 138 7.70 3.67 36.90
CA ASN A 138 6.84 3.89 38.07
C ASN A 138 6.89 2.64 38.95
N ASP A 139 8.03 2.47 39.61
CA ASP A 139 8.21 1.52 40.70
C ASP A 139 8.05 2.31 42.02
N PRO A 140 6.96 2.13 42.79
CA PRO A 140 6.73 2.85 44.04
C PRO A 140 7.58 2.34 45.23
N ALA A 141 8.58 1.49 45.00
CA ALA A 141 9.37 0.85 46.06
C ALA A 141 10.54 1.69 46.65
N SER A 142 10.59 3.01 46.45
CA SER A 142 11.68 3.87 46.98
C SER A 142 11.37 4.61 48.29
N ILE A 143 10.37 4.20 49.07
CA ILE A 143 10.20 4.69 50.45
C ILE A 143 11.19 3.94 51.36
N LYS A 144 12.44 4.41 51.35
CA LYS A 144 13.42 4.13 52.40
C LYS A 144 13.00 4.87 53.66
N THR A 145 12.62 4.14 54.70
CA THR A 145 12.65 4.61 56.09
C THR A 145 14.10 4.77 56.54
N PRO A 146 14.51 5.93 57.10
CA PRO A 146 15.69 6.02 57.95
C PRO A 146 15.26 5.92 59.42
N GLY A 147 15.82 4.94 60.13
CA GLY A 147 15.96 4.99 61.59
C GLY A 147 17.19 5.78 62.00
#